data_AF-A0A6S7JGS4-F1
#
_entry.id   AF-A0A6S7JGS4-F1
#
_cell.length_a   1.000
_cell.length_b   1.000
_cell.length_c   1.000
_cell.angle_alpha   90.00
_cell.angle_beta   90.00
_cell.angle_gamma   90.00
#
_symmetry.space_group_name_H-M   'P 1'
#
loop_
_entity.id
_entity.type
_entity.pdbx_description
1 polymer ?
#
loop_
_entity_poly.entity_id
_entity_poly.type
_entity_poly.pdbx_seq_one_letter_code
_entity_poly.pdbx_strand_id
1 'polypeptide(L)'
;PLAITRSSWRKRGPLYTEYGIQIRCVQKDQTGNTMVLHYLTDGTCSLSFIYNKEQFFMPVMFILKALYDTTDQHIYKELTKDQETNTFLKDCVATMLRQAQDKEVTTQAKILNYIGERFRVKLGLPEWYNNVSAAKFLIRKCICVHLDSYLDKFNLIVFMIKKLYALALEKCAVESADNPMNQELLLGGHFYLMVLKEKLEVWLTSLKYALEKDIKKNPSKFTLNSTSILKNMAHCFNLTHQMGYLLATGTLRSKSGLGLMQVAGYSVVADKLNYYRYLSHFRCVHRGAFFAQMRTTSVRKLLPEAWGFLCPVHTPDGAPCGLLNHLAAMCEVVNILPHTAHLPRLLCSLGMTPWDCPTSASVTSCYPVLLDGRVLGYVEEQLADDLVKRLRIMKVEQLEQ
;
A
#
# COMPACT_ATOMS: atom_id res chain seq x y z
N PRO A 1 6.40 -0.91 6.28
CA PRO A 1 5.95 0.45 6.68
C PRO A 1 7.16 1.35 6.92
N LEU A 2 7.35 2.35 6.06
CA LEU A 2 8.53 3.20 6.03
C LEU A 2 8.35 4.47 6.87
N ALA A 3 9.27 4.75 7.77
CA ALA A 3 9.37 5.97 8.56
C ALA A 3 10.03 7.07 7.73
N ILE A 4 9.24 8.02 7.22
CA ILE A 4 9.72 9.04 6.30
C ILE A 4 9.45 10.41 6.90
N THR A 5 10.36 11.36 6.68
CA THR A 5 10.10 12.77 6.92
C THR A 5 9.92 13.51 5.59
N ARG A 6 8.85 14.31 5.48
CA ARG A 6 8.62 15.18 4.32
C ARG A 6 8.13 16.54 4.75
N SER A 7 8.91 17.57 4.44
CA SER A 7 8.55 18.97 4.69
C SER A 7 7.24 19.39 4.00
N SER A 8 6.89 18.76 2.87
CA SER A 8 5.63 19.00 2.18
C SER A 8 4.39 18.59 2.97
N TRP A 9 4.51 17.71 3.97
CA TRP A 9 3.38 17.31 4.81
C TRP A 9 2.95 18.40 5.79
N ARG A 10 3.86 19.27 6.24
CA ARG A 10 3.53 20.45 7.05
C ARG A 10 2.55 21.40 6.34
N LYS A 11 2.55 21.40 5.00
CA LYS A 11 1.65 22.25 4.18
C LYS A 11 0.21 21.73 4.11
N ARG A 12 -0.09 20.55 4.65
CA ARG A 12 -1.42 19.91 4.56
C ARG A 12 -2.43 20.46 5.56
N GLY A 13 -1.96 21.12 6.61
CA GLY A 13 -2.80 21.75 7.62
C GLY A 13 -1.96 22.25 8.79
N PRO A 14 -2.52 23.13 9.64
CA PRO A 14 -1.77 23.80 10.71
C PRO A 14 -1.20 22.82 11.75
N LEU A 15 -1.88 21.70 12.00
CA LEU A 15 -1.45 20.68 12.96
C LEU A 15 -0.53 19.61 12.36
N TYR A 16 -0.31 19.59 11.04
CA TYR A 16 0.47 18.52 10.42
C TYR A 16 1.97 18.73 10.63
N THR A 17 2.65 17.67 11.07
CA THR A 17 4.12 17.63 11.13
C THR A 17 4.72 17.06 9.85
N GLU A 18 6.05 16.99 9.78
CA GLU A 18 6.76 16.31 8.70
C GLU A 18 6.92 14.81 8.91
N TYR A 19 6.58 14.30 10.09
CA TYR A 19 6.75 12.89 10.44
C TYR A 19 5.57 12.05 9.95
N GLY A 20 5.87 10.89 9.38
CA GLY A 20 4.84 9.96 8.94
C GLY A 20 5.35 8.58 8.58
N ILE A 21 4.48 7.59 8.69
CA ILE A 21 4.74 6.23 8.24
C ILE A 21 4.00 5.98 6.93
N GLN A 22 4.75 5.74 5.85
CA GLN A 22 4.20 5.42 4.53
C GLN A 22 4.24 3.90 4.30
N ILE A 23 3.16 3.33 3.77
CA ILE A 23 3.13 1.93 3.34
C ILE A 23 2.46 1.80 1.97
N ARG A 24 3.07 1.04 1.06
CA ARG A 24 2.45 0.62 -0.19
C ARG A 24 1.88 -0.78 0.02
N CYS A 25 0.56 -0.91 -0.03
CA CYS A 25 -0.13 -2.18 0.12
C CYS A 25 -0.52 -2.69 -1.28
N VAL A 26 -0.18 -3.93 -1.59
CA VAL A 26 -0.39 -4.52 -2.93
C VAL A 26 -1.32 -5.73 -2.82
N GLN A 27 -2.34 -5.78 -3.67
CA GLN A 27 -3.24 -6.94 -3.76
C GLN A 27 -2.59 -8.07 -4.58
N LYS A 28 -3.17 -9.28 -4.53
CA LYS A 28 -2.71 -10.45 -5.30
C LYS A 28 -2.64 -10.20 -6.81
N ASP A 29 -3.44 -9.26 -7.31
CA ASP A 29 -3.45 -8.84 -8.72
C ASP A 29 -2.51 -7.66 -9.04
N GLN A 30 -1.56 -7.38 -8.15
CA GLN A 30 -0.56 -6.31 -8.26
C GLN A 30 -1.13 -4.89 -8.17
N THR A 31 -2.44 -4.70 -7.97
CA THR A 31 -2.98 -3.37 -7.72
C THR A 31 -2.56 -2.85 -6.36
N GLY A 32 -1.85 -1.71 -6.37
CA GLY A 32 -1.31 -1.08 -5.17
C GLY A 32 -2.15 0.09 -4.69
N ASN A 33 -2.25 0.25 -3.37
CA ASN A 33 -2.70 1.50 -2.75
C ASN A 33 -1.68 1.96 -1.70
N THR A 34 -1.42 3.27 -1.67
CA THR A 34 -0.49 3.87 -0.71
C THR A 34 -1.25 4.51 0.42
N MET A 35 -0.83 4.20 1.64
CA MET A 35 -1.34 4.80 2.87
C MET A 35 -0.22 5.55 3.58
N VAL A 36 -0.56 6.66 4.21
CA VAL A 36 0.38 7.44 5.02
C VAL A 36 -0.27 7.78 6.35
N LEU A 37 0.32 7.33 7.44
CA LEU A 37 -0.05 7.72 8.80
C LEU A 37 0.76 8.96 9.18
N HIS A 38 0.08 10.06 9.49
CA HIS A 38 0.69 11.34 9.85
C HIS A 38 0.63 11.57 11.35
N TYR A 39 1.73 12.11 11.89
CA TYR A 39 1.78 12.62 13.26
C TYR A 39 1.40 14.11 13.27
N LEU A 40 0.54 14.50 14.21
CA LEU A 40 0.09 15.88 14.38
C LEU A 40 0.71 16.51 15.63
N THR A 41 0.81 17.84 15.64
CA THR A 41 1.41 18.61 16.74
C THR A 41 0.63 18.51 18.05
N ASP A 42 -0.67 18.21 17.99
CA ASP A 42 -1.53 17.94 19.14
C ASP A 42 -1.34 16.53 19.72
N GLY A 43 -0.37 15.76 19.19
CA GLY A 43 -0.08 14.39 19.60
C GLY A 43 -1.01 13.35 18.98
N THR A 44 -1.95 13.74 18.12
CA THR A 44 -2.88 12.81 17.47
C THR A 44 -2.32 12.23 16.17
N CYS A 45 -3.00 11.20 15.67
CA CYS A 45 -2.62 10.50 14.43
C CYS A 45 -3.76 10.52 13.41
N SER A 46 -3.43 10.92 12.18
CA SER A 46 -4.35 10.93 11.04
C SER A 46 -3.86 9.97 9.96
N LEU A 47 -4.71 9.03 9.54
CA LEU A 47 -4.40 8.13 8.44
C LEU A 47 -4.93 8.71 7.14
N SER A 48 -4.06 8.76 6.13
CA SER A 48 -4.43 9.15 4.78
C SER A 48 -4.31 7.99 3.80
N PHE A 49 -5.22 7.96 2.83
CA PHE A 49 -5.25 6.97 1.76
C PHE A 49 -5.74 7.62 0.47
N ILE A 50 -5.43 6.99 -0.66
CA ILE A 50 -5.80 7.51 -1.98
C ILE A 50 -6.97 6.69 -2.54
N TYR A 51 -7.96 7.38 -3.09
CA TYR A 51 -9.06 6.78 -3.85
C TYR A 51 -9.38 7.66 -5.06
N ASN A 52 -9.33 7.08 -6.27
CA ASN A 52 -9.57 7.80 -7.53
C ASN A 52 -8.79 9.12 -7.68
N LYS A 53 -7.48 9.09 -7.42
CA LYS A 53 -6.54 10.25 -7.41
C LYS A 53 -6.78 11.31 -6.33
N GLU A 54 -7.82 11.19 -5.52
CA GLU A 54 -8.05 12.06 -4.39
C GLU A 54 -7.47 11.45 -3.11
N GLN A 55 -6.85 12.30 -2.28
CA GLN A 55 -6.32 11.89 -0.99
C GLN A 55 -7.32 12.23 0.10
N PHE A 56 -7.71 11.23 0.88
CA PHE A 56 -8.61 11.36 2.01
C PHE A 56 -7.85 11.22 3.32
N PHE A 57 -8.33 11.88 4.37
CA PHE A 57 -7.76 11.86 5.70
C PHE A 57 -8.84 11.42 6.69
N MET A 58 -8.48 10.53 7.61
CA MET A 58 -9.37 10.00 8.63
C MET A 58 -8.61 9.77 9.94
N PRO A 59 -9.15 10.20 11.10
CA PRO A 59 -8.49 9.96 12.37
C PRO A 59 -8.33 8.46 12.63
N VAL A 60 -7.16 8.05 13.12
CA VAL A 60 -6.80 6.62 13.16
C VAL A 60 -7.72 5.80 14.06
N MET A 61 -8.25 6.39 15.14
CA MET A 61 -9.16 5.71 16.07
C MET A 61 -10.48 5.28 15.42
N PHE A 62 -11.01 6.05 14.47
CA PHE A 62 -12.21 5.64 13.72
C PHE A 62 -11.94 4.38 12.90
N ILE A 63 -10.73 4.23 12.37
CA ILE A 63 -10.34 3.09 11.54
C ILE A 63 -10.12 1.86 12.41
N LEU A 64 -9.39 2.00 13.52
CA LEU A 64 -9.17 0.91 14.47
C LEU A 64 -10.49 0.32 14.97
N LYS A 65 -11.40 1.18 15.45
CA LYS A 65 -12.73 0.77 15.92
C LYS A 65 -13.64 0.26 14.79
N ALA A 66 -13.45 0.70 13.55
CA ALA A 66 -14.20 0.17 12.41
C ALA A 66 -13.73 -1.23 12.00
N LEU A 67 -12.43 -1.52 12.16
CA LEU A 67 -11.84 -2.81 11.77
C LEU A 67 -12.21 -3.92 12.76
N TYR A 68 -12.08 -3.67 14.06
CA TYR A 68 -12.25 -4.71 15.08
C TYR A 68 -13.11 -4.20 16.23
N ASP A 69 -14.20 -4.91 16.53
CA ASP A 69 -15.17 -4.53 17.58
C ASP A 69 -14.54 -4.73 18.95
N THR A 70 -14.01 -3.66 19.52
CA THR A 70 -13.18 -3.68 20.72
C THR A 70 -13.45 -2.51 21.64
N THR A 71 -13.09 -2.71 22.91
CA THR A 71 -13.18 -1.66 23.92
C THR A 71 -12.02 -0.68 23.81
N ASP A 72 -12.25 0.56 24.23
CA ASP A 72 -11.21 1.60 24.29
C ASP A 72 -10.02 1.16 25.15
N GLN A 73 -10.27 0.39 26.20
CA GLN A 73 -9.24 -0.19 27.06
C GLN A 73 -8.35 -1.17 26.31
N HIS A 74 -8.90 -2.00 25.42
CA HIS A 74 -8.12 -2.93 24.61
C HIS A 74 -7.20 -2.16 23.65
N ILE A 75 -7.73 -1.17 22.92
CA ILE A 75 -6.94 -0.32 22.02
C ILE A 75 -5.83 0.41 22.79
N TYR A 76 -6.15 0.94 23.96
CA TYR A 76 -5.18 1.61 24.84
C TYR A 76 -4.05 0.67 25.27
N LYS A 77 -4.39 -0.55 25.74
CA LYS A 77 -3.41 -1.56 26.15
C LYS A 77 -2.51 -1.97 24.99
N GLU A 78 -3.08 -2.25 23.82
CA GLU A 78 -2.30 -2.65 22.63
C GLU A 78 -1.30 -1.57 22.19
N LEU A 79 -1.72 -0.29 22.21
CA LEU A 79 -0.83 0.82 21.85
C LEU A 79 0.27 1.09 22.90
N THR A 80 -0.02 0.83 24.18
CA THR A 80 0.89 1.13 25.30
C THR A 80 1.72 -0.06 25.79
N LYS A 81 1.45 -1.29 25.29
CA LYS A 81 2.08 -2.56 25.68
C LYS A 81 3.61 -2.51 25.78
N ASP A 82 4.26 -1.72 24.93
CA ASP A 82 5.72 -1.69 24.82
C ASP A 82 6.34 -0.51 25.58
N GLN A 83 5.53 0.45 26.06
CA GLN A 83 6.00 1.68 26.72
C GLN A 83 5.10 2.06 27.89
N GLU A 84 4.93 1.15 28.85
CA GLU A 84 4.13 1.39 30.04
C GLU A 84 4.64 2.57 30.90
N THR A 85 5.92 2.94 30.80
CA THR A 85 6.50 4.06 31.55
C THR A 85 6.35 5.40 30.83
N ASN A 86 5.97 5.43 29.54
CA ASN A 86 5.93 6.66 28.77
C ASN A 86 4.59 7.40 28.95
N THR A 87 4.57 8.36 29.87
CA THR A 87 3.40 9.21 30.14
C THR A 87 2.93 9.99 28.92
N PHE A 88 3.86 10.47 28.09
CA PHE A 88 3.52 11.24 26.89
C PHE A 88 2.69 10.42 25.89
N LEU A 89 3.11 9.18 25.60
CA LEU A 89 2.36 8.29 24.72
C LEU A 89 0.97 8.01 25.28
N LYS A 90 0.87 7.74 26.58
CA LYS A 90 -0.40 7.49 27.27
C LYS A 90 -1.36 8.67 27.14
N ASP A 91 -0.88 9.89 27.31
CA ASP A 91 -1.68 11.11 27.18
C ASP A 91 -2.13 11.35 25.74
N CYS A 92 -1.25 11.13 24.75
CA CYS A 92 -1.62 11.22 23.34
C CYS A 92 -2.71 10.21 22.97
N VAL A 93 -2.57 8.95 23.40
CA VAL A 93 -3.58 7.91 23.13
C VAL A 93 -4.89 8.22 23.82
N ALA A 94 -4.86 8.67 25.08
CA ALA A 94 -6.06 9.10 25.80
C ALA A 94 -6.76 10.28 25.11
N THR A 95 -6.00 11.22 24.55
CA THR A 95 -6.54 12.36 23.78
C THR A 95 -7.21 11.89 22.49
N MET A 96 -6.57 10.98 21.74
CA MET A 96 -7.16 10.40 20.53
C MET A 96 -8.46 9.63 20.81
N LEU A 97 -8.52 8.90 21.93
CA LEU A 97 -9.74 8.18 22.35
C LEU A 97 -10.85 9.16 22.75
N ARG A 98 -10.53 10.24 23.49
CA ARG A 98 -11.48 11.30 23.84
C ARG A 98 -12.07 11.98 22.60
N GLN A 99 -11.25 12.35 21.62
CA GLN A 99 -11.71 12.93 20.35
C GLN A 99 -12.68 12.01 19.58
N ALA A 100 -12.52 10.69 19.71
CA ALA A 100 -13.46 9.74 19.12
C ALA A 100 -14.78 9.67 19.90
N GLN A 101 -14.72 9.81 21.23
CA GLN A 101 -15.91 9.84 22.11
C GLN A 101 -16.73 11.13 21.93
N ASP A 102 -16.09 12.28 21.74
CA ASP A 102 -16.76 13.58 21.53
C ASP A 102 -17.70 13.59 20.32
N LYS A 103 -17.49 12.69 19.35
CA LYS A 103 -18.37 12.54 18.18
C LYS A 103 -19.55 11.60 18.41
N GLU A 104 -19.72 11.07 19.62
CA GLU A 104 -20.78 10.15 20.04
C GLU A 104 -20.87 8.84 19.21
N VAL A 105 -19.81 8.50 18.47
CA VAL A 105 -19.77 7.31 17.61
C VAL A 105 -19.03 6.18 18.34
N THR A 106 -19.73 5.53 19.27
CA THR A 106 -19.09 4.57 20.19
C THR A 106 -19.03 3.13 19.67
N THR A 107 -20.06 2.65 18.97
CA THR A 107 -20.13 1.26 18.49
C THR A 107 -19.59 1.11 17.08
N GLN A 108 -19.03 -0.07 16.75
CA GLN A 108 -18.50 -0.36 15.41
C GLN A 108 -19.55 -0.09 14.32
N ALA A 109 -20.81 -0.51 14.52
CA ALA A 109 -21.88 -0.29 13.55
C ALA A 109 -22.16 1.19 13.28
N LYS A 110 -22.15 2.04 14.32
CA LYS A 110 -22.32 3.49 14.17
C LYS A 110 -21.13 4.11 13.43
N ILE A 111 -19.91 3.67 13.71
CA ILE A 111 -18.69 4.13 13.03
C ILE A 111 -18.71 3.77 11.55
N LEU A 112 -19.07 2.53 11.22
CA LEU A 112 -19.22 2.10 9.83
C LEU A 112 -20.34 2.87 9.12
N ASN A 113 -21.44 3.18 9.81
CA ASN A 113 -22.50 4.00 9.24
C ASN A 113 -21.98 5.43 8.94
N TYR A 114 -21.29 6.05 9.89
CA TYR A 114 -20.70 7.39 9.75
C TYR A 114 -19.69 7.49 8.60
N ILE A 115 -18.81 6.49 8.47
CA ILE A 115 -17.87 6.41 7.34
C ILE A 115 -18.65 6.22 6.04
N GLY A 116 -19.62 5.30 6.03
CA GLY A 116 -20.43 5.00 4.86
C GLY A 116 -21.15 6.20 4.29
N GLU A 117 -21.83 6.95 5.16
CA GLU A 117 -22.59 8.16 4.81
C GLU A 117 -21.72 9.20 4.11
N ARG A 118 -20.52 9.48 4.65
CA ARG A 118 -19.61 10.49 4.10
C ARG A 118 -18.97 10.08 2.77
N PHE A 119 -18.70 8.79 2.58
CA PHE A 119 -18.02 8.29 1.38
C PHE A 119 -18.97 7.77 0.29
N ARG A 120 -20.28 7.66 0.58
CA ARG A 120 -21.30 7.10 -0.33
C ARG A 120 -21.27 7.73 -1.73
N VAL A 121 -21.25 9.06 -1.79
CA VAL A 121 -21.27 9.82 -3.05
C VAL A 121 -20.02 9.55 -3.90
N LYS A 122 -18.85 9.46 -3.25
CA LYS A 122 -17.56 9.27 -3.94
C LYS A 122 -17.34 7.84 -4.40
N LEU A 123 -17.87 6.85 -3.68
CA LEU A 123 -17.68 5.44 -4.02
C LEU A 123 -18.47 5.00 -5.26
N GLY A 124 -19.53 5.73 -5.65
CA GLY A 124 -20.36 5.39 -6.80
C GLY A 124 -21.06 4.02 -6.66
N LEU A 125 -21.34 3.62 -5.42
CA LEU A 125 -21.97 2.35 -5.11
C LEU A 125 -23.46 2.36 -5.46
N PRO A 126 -24.06 1.17 -5.68
CA PRO A 126 -25.49 1.07 -5.94
C PRO A 126 -26.35 1.63 -4.80
N GLU A 127 -27.55 2.11 -5.12
CA GLU A 127 -28.46 2.72 -4.13
C GLU A 127 -28.91 1.75 -3.04
N TRP A 128 -28.99 0.45 -3.34
CA TRP A 128 -29.34 -0.59 -2.37
C TRP A 128 -28.20 -0.93 -1.39
N TYR A 129 -26.99 -0.38 -1.55
CA TYR A 129 -25.94 -0.55 -0.55
C TYR A 129 -26.26 0.26 0.70
N ASN A 130 -26.29 -0.40 1.85
CA ASN A 130 -26.34 0.27 3.14
C ASN A 130 -25.01 1.01 3.40
N ASN A 131 -25.04 2.06 4.21
CA ASN A 131 -23.85 2.82 4.57
C ASN A 131 -22.76 1.92 5.20
N VAL A 132 -23.14 0.97 6.04
CA VAL A 132 -22.21 -0.02 6.61
C VAL A 132 -21.49 -0.83 5.53
N SER A 133 -22.22 -1.28 4.49
CA SER A 133 -21.65 -2.01 3.36
C SER A 133 -20.73 -1.13 2.53
N ALA A 134 -21.05 0.15 2.38
CA ALA A 134 -20.20 1.14 1.71
C ALA A 134 -18.88 1.37 2.47
N ALA A 135 -18.91 1.48 3.79
CA ALA A 135 -17.71 1.57 4.62
C ALA A 135 -16.85 0.30 4.54
N LYS A 136 -17.47 -0.89 4.61
CA LYS A 136 -16.74 -2.16 4.43
C LYS A 136 -16.08 -2.25 3.06
N PHE A 137 -16.76 -1.79 2.00
CA PHE A 137 -16.19 -1.71 0.65
C PHE A 137 -14.97 -0.78 0.61
N LEU A 138 -15.08 0.43 1.19
CA LEU A 138 -13.97 1.38 1.29
C LEU A 138 -12.77 0.77 2.00
N ILE A 139 -12.97 0.15 3.16
CA ILE A 139 -11.91 -0.49 3.94
C ILE A 139 -11.23 -1.59 3.12
N ARG A 140 -12.00 -2.43 2.43
CA ARG A 140 -11.46 -3.51 1.58
C ARG A 140 -10.63 -2.97 0.41
N LYS A 141 -11.02 -1.84 -0.17
CA LYS A 141 -10.35 -1.24 -1.34
C LYS A 141 -9.19 -0.30 -0.99
N CYS A 142 -9.18 0.29 0.20
CA CYS A 142 -8.22 1.35 0.54
C CYS A 142 -7.30 1.03 1.72
N ILE A 143 -7.77 0.29 2.72
CA ILE A 143 -7.07 0.12 3.99
C ILE A 143 -6.40 -1.26 4.03
N CYS A 144 -5.08 -1.27 4.13
CA CYS A 144 -4.22 -2.45 4.26
C CYS A 144 -4.65 -3.58 3.31
N VAL A 145 -4.73 -3.26 2.01
CA VAL A 145 -5.37 -4.12 1.00
C VAL A 145 -4.66 -5.45 0.73
N HIS A 146 -3.43 -5.60 1.22
CA HIS A 146 -2.66 -6.85 1.13
C HIS A 146 -3.13 -7.89 2.16
N LEU A 147 -3.84 -7.45 3.22
CA LEU A 147 -4.36 -8.33 4.27
C LEU A 147 -5.85 -8.59 4.06
N ASP A 148 -6.24 -9.85 4.21
CA ASP A 148 -7.64 -10.28 4.06
C ASP A 148 -8.40 -10.14 5.40
N SER A 149 -7.77 -10.47 6.53
CA SER A 149 -8.39 -10.41 7.86
C SER A 149 -8.41 -9.00 8.44
N TYR A 150 -9.55 -8.61 9.02
CA TYR A 150 -9.70 -7.33 9.72
C TYR A 150 -8.80 -7.22 10.96
N LEU A 151 -8.55 -8.34 11.65
CA LEU A 151 -7.67 -8.38 12.82
C LEU A 151 -6.21 -8.11 12.42
N ASP A 152 -5.73 -8.74 11.35
CA ASP A 152 -4.37 -8.50 10.86
C ASP A 152 -4.18 -7.03 10.44
N LYS A 153 -5.22 -6.42 9.84
CA LYS A 153 -5.21 -4.98 9.52
C LYS A 153 -5.13 -4.11 10.77
N PHE A 154 -5.88 -4.46 11.81
CA PHE A 154 -5.84 -3.78 13.10
C PHE A 154 -4.43 -3.85 13.71
N ASN A 155 -3.85 -5.05 13.79
CA ASN A 155 -2.51 -5.27 14.34
C ASN A 155 -1.43 -4.51 13.55
N LEU A 156 -1.53 -4.49 12.22
CA LEU A 156 -0.60 -3.73 11.38
C LEU A 156 -0.70 -2.21 11.62
N ILE A 157 -1.92 -1.65 11.75
CA ILE A 157 -2.08 -0.22 12.02
C ILE A 157 -1.55 0.12 13.42
N VAL A 158 -1.80 -0.73 14.43
CA VAL A 158 -1.21 -0.59 15.76
C VAL A 158 0.32 -0.55 15.69
N PHE A 159 0.93 -1.49 14.95
CA PHE A 159 2.37 -1.51 14.71
C PHE A 159 2.86 -0.22 14.02
N MET A 160 2.14 0.28 13.01
CA MET A 160 2.48 1.54 12.34
C MET A 160 2.39 2.75 13.28
N ILE A 161 1.40 2.80 14.17
CA ILE A 161 1.27 3.88 15.16
C ILE A 161 2.46 3.84 16.13
N LYS A 162 2.82 2.67 16.64
CA LYS A 162 4.00 2.50 17.52
C LYS A 162 5.28 2.98 16.83
N LYS A 163 5.51 2.59 15.57
CA LYS A 163 6.65 3.06 14.77
C LYS A 163 6.61 4.57 14.54
N LEU A 164 5.42 5.16 14.35
CA LEU A 164 5.25 6.61 14.18
C LEU A 164 5.65 7.39 15.43
N TYR A 165 5.22 6.96 16.62
CA TYR A 165 5.62 7.62 17.86
C TYR A 165 7.10 7.42 18.16
N ALA A 166 7.67 6.25 17.83
CA ALA A 166 9.11 6.05 17.93
C ALA A 166 9.89 7.02 17.01
N LEU A 167 9.37 7.30 15.81
CA LEU A 167 9.94 8.31 14.90
C LEU A 167 9.78 9.74 15.45
N ALA A 168 8.59 10.10 15.94
CA ALA A 168 8.32 11.44 16.46
C ALA A 168 9.11 11.75 17.74
N LEU A 169 9.45 10.73 18.53
CA LEU A 169 10.30 10.83 19.72
C LEU A 169 11.80 10.64 19.40
N GLU A 170 12.18 10.63 18.13
CA GLU A 170 13.57 10.47 17.65
C GLU A 170 14.27 9.17 18.10
N LYS A 171 13.49 8.16 18.51
CA LYS A 171 13.99 6.81 18.85
C LYS A 171 14.21 5.93 17.61
N CYS A 172 13.64 6.32 16.47
CA CYS A 172 13.75 5.62 15.19
C CYS A 172 14.44 6.52 14.17
N ALA A 173 15.40 5.98 13.43
CA ALA A 173 16.01 6.67 12.32
C ALA A 173 15.01 6.91 11.18
N VAL A 174 15.20 8.01 10.45
CA VAL A 174 14.43 8.29 9.24
C VAL A 174 14.91 7.37 8.11
N GLU A 175 13.97 6.67 7.47
CA GLU A 175 14.22 5.80 6.33
C GLU A 175 14.07 6.60 5.02
N SER A 176 14.98 6.35 4.07
CA SER A 176 14.93 6.98 2.75
C SER A 176 14.12 6.14 1.76
N ALA A 177 13.16 6.77 1.07
CA ALA A 177 12.44 6.16 -0.06
C ALA A 177 13.31 6.04 -1.33
N ASP A 178 14.49 6.66 -1.34
CA ASP A 178 15.44 6.62 -2.45
C ASP A 178 16.47 5.50 -2.29
N ASN A 179 16.55 4.90 -1.10
CA ASN A 179 17.40 3.73 -0.87
C ASN A 179 16.83 2.50 -1.61
N PRO A 180 17.62 1.83 -2.48
CA PRO A 180 17.20 0.60 -3.17
C PRO A 180 16.68 -0.50 -2.24
N MET A 181 17.15 -0.57 -0.98
CA MET A 181 16.64 -1.48 0.04
C MET A 181 15.12 -1.35 0.26
N ASN A 182 14.58 -0.14 0.09
CA ASN A 182 13.17 0.18 0.32
C ASN A 182 12.36 0.26 -0.99
N GLN A 183 12.94 -0.19 -2.10
CA GLN A 183 12.35 -0.14 -3.43
C GLN A 183 12.06 -1.54 -3.96
N GLU A 184 11.15 -1.58 -4.92
CA GLU A 184 10.80 -2.78 -5.66
C GLU A 184 10.61 -2.42 -7.13
N LEU A 185 10.61 -3.42 -8.01
CA LEU A 185 10.50 -3.23 -9.46
C LEU A 185 9.09 -3.56 -9.95
N LEU A 186 8.43 -2.56 -10.53
CA LEU A 186 7.18 -2.79 -11.26
C LEU A 186 7.50 -3.36 -12.64
N LEU A 187 7.22 -4.65 -12.84
CA LEU A 187 7.40 -5.32 -14.12
C LEU A 187 6.40 -4.84 -15.17
N GLY A 188 6.82 -4.83 -16.44
CA GLY A 188 5.98 -4.41 -17.56
C GLY A 188 4.70 -5.25 -17.72
N GLY A 189 4.79 -6.56 -17.49
CA GLY A 189 3.63 -7.46 -17.52
C GLY A 189 2.62 -7.15 -16.42
N HIS A 190 3.08 -6.93 -15.19
CA HIS A 190 2.22 -6.51 -14.08
C HIS A 190 1.52 -5.19 -14.37
N PHE A 191 2.27 -4.20 -14.84
CA PHE A 191 1.71 -2.92 -15.24
C PHE A 191 0.65 -3.07 -16.33
N TYR A 192 0.92 -3.88 -17.36
CA TYR A 192 -0.04 -4.15 -18.43
C TYR A 192 -1.35 -4.74 -17.90
N LEU A 193 -1.28 -5.73 -17.00
CA LEU A 193 -2.43 -6.35 -16.37
C LEU A 193 -3.20 -5.38 -15.45
N MET A 194 -2.50 -4.51 -14.73
CA MET A 194 -3.13 -3.47 -13.91
C MET A 194 -3.96 -2.51 -14.78
N VAL A 195 -3.41 -2.06 -15.91
CA VAL A 195 -4.15 -1.19 -16.85
C VAL A 195 -5.33 -1.95 -17.45
N LEU A 196 -5.12 -3.19 -17.89
CA LEU A 196 -6.17 -4.04 -18.47
C LEU A 196 -7.35 -4.21 -17.49
N LYS A 197 -7.06 -4.52 -16.22
CA LYS A 197 -8.06 -4.63 -15.15
C LYS A 197 -8.89 -3.34 -15.03
N GLU A 198 -8.24 -2.18 -14.94
CA GLU A 198 -8.97 -0.91 -14.83
C GLU A 198 -9.81 -0.62 -16.08
N LYS A 199 -9.30 -0.91 -17.27
CA LYS A 199 -10.06 -0.72 -18.51
C LYS A 199 -11.27 -1.64 -18.59
N LEU A 200 -11.17 -2.88 -18.11
CA LEU A 200 -12.30 -3.80 -17.99
C LEU A 200 -13.35 -3.28 -17.00
N GLU A 201 -12.94 -2.75 -15.85
CA GLU A 201 -13.85 -2.14 -14.87
C GLU A 201 -14.57 -0.91 -15.44
N VAL A 202 -13.86 -0.07 -16.18
CA VAL A 202 -14.45 1.08 -16.89
C VAL A 202 -15.41 0.60 -17.98
N TRP A 203 -15.07 -0.47 -18.72
CA TRP A 203 -15.95 -1.05 -19.73
C TRP A 203 -17.25 -1.59 -19.14
N LEU A 204 -17.19 -2.30 -18.01
CA LEU A 204 -18.37 -2.77 -17.27
C LEU A 204 -19.25 -1.60 -16.81
N THR A 205 -18.62 -0.51 -16.32
CA THR A 205 -19.33 0.70 -15.91
C THR A 205 -19.99 1.40 -17.11
N SER A 206 -19.32 1.44 -18.26
CA SER A 206 -19.87 1.99 -19.50
C SER A 206 -21.06 1.17 -20.00
N LEU A 207 -20.99 -0.16 -19.94
CA LEU A 207 -22.11 -1.04 -20.30
C LEU A 207 -23.30 -0.82 -19.38
N LYS A 208 -23.07 -0.74 -18.06
CA LYS A 208 -24.12 -0.38 -17.09
C LYS A 208 -24.80 0.94 -17.45
N TYR A 209 -24.02 1.98 -17.73
CA TYR A 209 -24.57 3.29 -18.08
C TYR A 209 -25.38 3.27 -19.39
N ALA A 210 -24.93 2.52 -20.40
CA ALA A 210 -25.66 2.35 -21.65
C ALA A 210 -27.03 1.67 -21.41
N LEU A 211 -27.04 0.60 -20.62
CA LEU A 211 -28.28 -0.09 -20.23
C LEU A 211 -29.22 0.82 -19.42
N GLU A 212 -28.71 1.56 -18.44
CA GLU A 212 -29.53 2.50 -17.65
C GLU A 212 -30.12 3.62 -18.52
N LYS A 213 -29.38 4.09 -19.52
CA LYS A 213 -29.87 5.08 -20.49
C LYS A 213 -30.99 4.52 -21.36
N ASP A 214 -30.87 3.28 -21.80
CA ASP A 214 -31.90 2.60 -22.59
C ASP A 214 -33.16 2.31 -21.76
N ILE A 215 -32.99 1.89 -20.51
CA ILE A 215 -34.10 1.70 -19.54
C ILE A 215 -34.84 3.02 -19.32
N LYS A 216 -34.12 4.14 -19.11
CA LYS A 216 -34.74 5.46 -18.91
C LYS A 216 -35.51 5.95 -20.13
N LYS A 217 -35.10 5.57 -21.34
CA LYS A 217 -35.81 5.95 -22.58
C LYS A 217 -37.13 5.18 -22.76
N ASN A 218 -37.13 3.87 -22.47
CA ASN A 218 -38.28 3.00 -22.72
C ASN A 218 -38.51 2.02 -21.55
N PRO A 219 -38.96 2.49 -20.38
CA PRO A 219 -39.04 1.67 -19.16
C PRO A 219 -40.02 0.49 -19.29
N SER A 220 -41.10 0.63 -20.07
CA SER A 220 -42.13 -0.40 -20.23
C SER A 220 -41.82 -1.47 -21.30
N LYS A 221 -40.85 -1.22 -22.18
CA LYS A 221 -40.47 -2.15 -23.28
C LYS A 221 -39.10 -2.79 -23.08
N PHE A 222 -38.35 -2.36 -22.07
CA PHE A 222 -37.01 -2.87 -21.86
C PHE A 222 -37.07 -4.26 -21.22
N THR A 223 -36.59 -5.26 -21.95
CA THR A 223 -36.33 -6.60 -21.41
C THR A 223 -34.84 -6.87 -21.46
N LEU A 224 -34.25 -7.26 -20.33
CA LEU A 224 -32.84 -7.65 -20.29
C LEU A 224 -32.70 -9.04 -20.93
N ASN A 225 -32.19 -9.09 -22.16
CA ASN A 225 -31.94 -10.31 -22.90
C ASN A 225 -30.55 -10.23 -23.56
N SER A 226 -30.06 -11.37 -24.06
CA SER A 226 -28.74 -11.43 -24.70
C SER A 226 -28.59 -10.45 -25.87
N THR A 227 -29.67 -10.22 -26.62
CA THR A 227 -29.68 -9.29 -27.75
C THR A 227 -29.59 -7.83 -27.32
N SER A 228 -30.27 -7.41 -26.24
CA SER A 228 -30.16 -6.05 -25.71
C SER A 228 -28.79 -5.77 -25.10
N ILE A 229 -28.16 -6.77 -24.47
CA ILE A 229 -26.78 -6.67 -23.97
C ILE A 229 -25.80 -6.52 -25.14
N LEU A 230 -25.89 -7.37 -26.17
CA LEU A 230 -25.00 -7.30 -27.35
C LEU A 230 -25.15 -5.96 -28.10
N LYS A 231 -26.38 -5.45 -28.23
CA LYS A 231 -26.64 -4.13 -28.81
C LYS A 231 -25.96 -3.02 -28.01
N ASN A 232 -26.09 -3.03 -26.68
CA ASN A 232 -25.45 -2.05 -25.80
C ASN A 232 -23.93 -2.20 -25.74
N MET A 233 -23.42 -3.41 -25.91
CA MET A 233 -21.99 -3.70 -26.00
C MET A 233 -21.34 -3.00 -27.21
N ALA A 234 -22.06 -2.93 -28.34
CA ALA A 234 -21.57 -2.22 -29.54
C ALA A 234 -21.38 -0.70 -29.32
N HIS A 235 -22.03 -0.12 -28.31
CA HIS A 235 -21.86 1.29 -27.93
C HIS A 235 -20.71 1.51 -26.93
N CYS A 236 -20.13 0.44 -26.37
CA CYS A 236 -18.97 0.54 -25.49
C CYS A 236 -17.68 0.72 -26.29
N PHE A 237 -16.66 1.31 -25.66
CA PHE A 237 -15.37 1.51 -26.33
C PHE A 237 -14.65 0.18 -26.58
N ASN A 238 -13.81 0.16 -27.62
CA ASN A 238 -12.98 -1.01 -27.95
C ASN A 238 -11.75 -1.09 -27.04
N LEU A 239 -11.66 -2.17 -26.26
CA LEU A 239 -10.56 -2.42 -25.33
C LEU A 239 -9.20 -2.56 -26.03
N THR A 240 -9.17 -3.24 -27.18
CA THR A 240 -7.95 -3.45 -27.98
C THR A 240 -7.33 -2.13 -28.40
N HIS A 241 -8.16 -1.17 -28.83
CA HIS A 241 -7.68 0.16 -29.18
C HIS A 241 -7.11 0.92 -27.97
N GLN A 242 -7.71 0.78 -26.78
CA GLN A 242 -7.19 1.43 -25.57
C GLN A 242 -5.84 0.87 -25.14
N MET A 243 -5.65 -0.45 -25.22
CA MET A 243 -4.37 -1.09 -24.90
C MET A 243 -3.31 -0.82 -25.98
N GLY A 244 -3.70 -0.84 -27.27
CA GLY A 244 -2.84 -0.45 -28.38
C GLY A 244 -2.35 1.00 -28.25
N TYR A 245 -3.23 1.93 -27.85
CA TYR A 245 -2.86 3.31 -27.58
C TYR A 245 -1.83 3.44 -26.46
N LEU A 246 -1.98 2.67 -25.36
CA LEU A 246 -1.00 2.66 -24.26
C LEU A 246 0.39 2.24 -24.76
N LEU A 247 0.47 1.17 -25.54
CA LEU A 247 1.75 0.66 -26.05
C LEU A 247 2.37 1.61 -27.09
N ALA A 248 1.55 2.20 -27.97
CA ALA A 248 2.01 3.10 -29.01
C ALA A 248 2.50 4.46 -28.46
N THR A 249 1.82 5.02 -27.47
CA THR A 249 2.11 6.37 -26.95
C THR A 249 2.83 6.38 -25.61
N GLY A 250 2.88 5.25 -24.90
CA GLY A 250 3.40 5.16 -23.53
C GLY A 250 2.64 6.02 -22.52
N THR A 251 1.42 6.47 -22.83
CA THR A 251 0.64 7.39 -22.00
C THR A 251 -0.51 6.68 -21.28
N LEU A 252 -0.51 6.74 -19.95
CA LEU A 252 -1.49 6.13 -19.05
C LEU A 252 -2.75 7.00 -18.91
N ARG A 253 -3.85 6.56 -19.53
CA ARG A 253 -5.18 7.16 -19.31
C ARG A 253 -5.97 6.35 -18.27
N SER A 254 -5.74 6.65 -17.00
CA SER A 254 -6.35 5.98 -15.85
C SER A 254 -7.13 6.99 -14.98
N LYS A 255 -8.30 6.56 -14.46
CA LYS A 255 -9.08 7.30 -13.46
C LYS A 255 -8.40 7.23 -12.09
N SER A 256 -7.85 6.07 -11.73
CA SER A 256 -7.22 5.82 -10.43
C SER A 256 -5.78 6.35 -10.33
N GLY A 257 -5.08 6.47 -11.46
CA GLY A 257 -3.64 6.72 -11.54
C GLY A 257 -2.77 5.50 -11.21
N LEU A 258 -3.37 4.35 -10.89
CA LEU A 258 -2.69 3.09 -10.53
C LEU A 258 -1.64 3.20 -9.41
N GLY A 259 -1.74 4.25 -8.58
CA GLY A 259 -0.76 4.54 -7.53
C GLY A 259 0.61 4.98 -8.07
N LEU A 260 0.70 5.36 -9.35
CA LEU A 260 1.93 5.82 -9.99
C LEU A 260 1.96 7.35 -10.03
N MET A 261 3.17 7.91 -9.95
CA MET A 261 3.39 9.37 -9.89
C MET A 261 3.49 10.03 -11.27
N GLN A 262 3.63 9.26 -12.35
CA GLN A 262 3.77 9.77 -13.71
C GLN A 262 2.59 9.33 -14.58
N VAL A 263 2.42 10.01 -15.72
CA VAL A 263 1.31 9.73 -16.66
C VAL A 263 1.83 9.27 -18.02
N ALA A 264 3.09 9.56 -18.37
CA ALA A 264 3.68 9.23 -19.67
C ALA A 264 5.06 8.59 -19.50
N GLY A 265 5.59 8.05 -20.61
CA GLY A 265 6.91 7.43 -20.66
C GLY A 265 6.94 5.97 -20.18
N TYR A 266 5.81 5.25 -20.28
CA TYR A 266 5.71 3.84 -19.88
C TYR A 266 6.10 2.84 -20.97
N SER A 267 6.08 3.26 -22.23
CA SER A 267 6.48 2.45 -23.39
C SER A 267 7.57 3.21 -24.14
N VAL A 268 8.57 2.46 -24.63
CA VAL A 268 9.69 2.98 -25.41
C VAL A 268 9.90 2.08 -26.62
N VAL A 269 10.43 2.66 -27.70
CA VAL A 269 10.84 1.87 -28.87
C VAL A 269 12.06 1.05 -28.49
N ALA A 270 12.03 -0.25 -28.79
CA ALA A 270 13.19 -1.13 -28.62
C ALA A 270 14.11 -0.96 -29.82
N ASP A 271 15.15 -0.13 -29.66
CA ASP A 271 16.05 0.22 -30.75
C ASP A 271 16.89 -0.98 -31.19
N LYS A 272 16.89 -1.26 -32.50
CA LYS A 272 17.70 -2.33 -33.12
C LYS A 272 18.96 -1.78 -33.80
N LEU A 273 19.61 -0.81 -33.18
CA LEU A 273 20.87 -0.24 -33.70
C LEU A 273 22.00 -1.27 -33.69
N ASN A 274 22.15 -1.98 -32.56
CA ASN A 274 23.06 -3.10 -32.41
C ASN A 274 22.55 -4.02 -31.29
N TYR A 275 23.22 -5.16 -31.11
CA TYR A 275 22.84 -6.15 -30.09
C TYR A 275 22.88 -5.58 -28.66
N TYR A 276 23.91 -4.80 -28.33
CA TYR A 276 24.08 -4.22 -26.99
C TYR A 276 22.95 -3.26 -26.62
N ARG A 277 22.59 -2.35 -27.55
CA ARG A 277 21.48 -1.42 -27.37
C ARG A 277 20.14 -2.14 -27.23
N TYR A 278 19.91 -3.15 -28.06
CA TYR A 278 18.66 -3.92 -27.96
C TYR A 278 18.55 -4.63 -26.61
N LEU A 279 19.63 -5.29 -26.16
CA LEU A 279 19.66 -5.99 -24.87
C LEU A 279 19.54 -5.05 -23.67
N SER A 280 20.16 -3.86 -23.73
CA SER A 280 20.15 -2.90 -22.62
C SER A 280 18.74 -2.46 -22.25
N HIS A 281 17.81 -2.35 -23.22
CA HIS A 281 16.41 -2.02 -22.95
C HIS A 281 15.74 -2.98 -21.96
N PHE A 282 16.05 -4.28 -22.02
CA PHE A 282 15.43 -5.30 -21.16
C PHE A 282 16.05 -5.40 -19.77
N ARG A 283 17.25 -4.82 -19.57
CA ARG A 283 17.91 -4.72 -18.26
C ARG A 283 17.76 -3.34 -17.64
N CYS A 284 17.19 -2.38 -18.37
CA CYS A 284 17.00 -1.01 -17.95
C CYS A 284 15.91 -0.90 -16.88
N VAL A 285 16.20 -0.13 -15.83
CA VAL A 285 15.27 0.27 -14.78
C VAL A 285 15.32 1.79 -14.68
N HIS A 286 14.15 2.40 -14.58
CA HIS A 286 14.01 3.85 -14.49
C HIS A 286 13.25 4.25 -13.23
N ARG A 287 13.76 5.25 -12.50
CA ARG A 287 13.14 5.72 -11.24
C ARG A 287 11.78 6.40 -11.46
N GLY A 288 11.58 7.00 -12.63
CA GLY A 288 10.35 7.71 -13.03
C GLY A 288 10.64 9.14 -13.48
N ALA A 289 9.94 9.60 -14.52
CA ALA A 289 10.07 10.94 -15.11
C ALA A 289 9.74 12.06 -14.11
N PHE A 290 8.92 11.77 -13.10
CA PHE A 290 8.65 12.68 -11.99
C PHE A 290 9.94 13.13 -11.28
N PHE A 291 10.91 12.23 -11.11
CA PHE A 291 12.18 12.54 -10.44
C PHE A 291 13.18 13.25 -11.35
N ALA A 292 13.00 13.18 -12.68
CA ALA A 292 13.83 13.93 -13.62
C ALA A 292 13.61 15.44 -13.50
N GLN A 293 12.42 15.87 -13.07
CA GLN A 293 12.06 17.28 -12.86
C GLN A 293 12.53 17.82 -11.51
N MET A 294 12.90 16.95 -10.57
CA MET A 294 13.40 17.37 -9.26
C MET A 294 14.82 17.93 -9.38
N ARG A 295 15.06 19.05 -8.70
CA ARG A 295 16.39 19.69 -8.63
C ARG A 295 17.32 19.00 -7.63
N THR A 296 16.81 18.10 -6.80
CA THR A 296 17.59 17.38 -5.79
C THR A 296 18.41 16.27 -6.46
N THR A 297 19.68 16.14 -6.04
CA THR A 297 20.58 15.10 -6.55
C THR A 297 20.51 13.80 -5.74
N SER A 298 19.82 13.78 -4.59
CA SER A 298 19.72 12.60 -3.72
C SER A 298 19.25 11.35 -4.46
N VAL A 299 18.25 11.51 -5.33
CA VAL A 299 17.65 10.43 -6.14
C VAL A 299 18.56 9.89 -7.24
N ARG A 300 19.67 10.61 -7.54
CA ARG A 300 20.64 10.26 -8.59
C ARG A 300 21.91 9.62 -8.04
N LYS A 301 22.10 9.66 -6.72
CA LYS A 301 23.30 9.13 -6.08
C LYS A 301 23.27 7.61 -6.12
N LEU A 302 24.41 7.02 -6.47
CA LEU A 302 24.65 5.60 -6.23
C LEU A 302 24.79 5.38 -4.73
N LEU A 303 24.02 4.43 -4.20
CA LEU A 303 24.02 4.06 -2.79
C LEU A 303 24.63 2.66 -2.60
N PRO A 304 25.34 2.37 -1.50
CA PRO A 304 25.95 1.06 -1.26
C PRO A 304 24.95 -0.10 -1.32
N GLU A 305 23.71 0.12 -0.92
CA GLU A 305 22.62 -0.86 -0.95
C GLU A 305 22.22 -1.28 -2.37
N ALA A 306 22.67 -0.56 -3.40
CA ALA A 306 22.51 -0.96 -4.80
C ALA A 306 23.45 -2.12 -5.19
N TRP A 307 24.44 -2.45 -4.36
CA TRP A 307 25.47 -3.45 -4.65
C TRP A 307 24.86 -4.80 -5.01
N GLY A 308 25.27 -5.35 -6.15
CA GLY A 308 24.76 -6.63 -6.67
C GLY A 308 23.39 -6.57 -7.36
N PHE A 309 22.63 -5.47 -7.20
CA PHE A 309 21.32 -5.28 -7.83
C PHE A 309 21.38 -4.37 -9.06
N LEU A 310 22.01 -3.19 -8.91
CA LEU A 310 22.17 -2.21 -9.99
C LEU A 310 23.64 -2.09 -10.38
N CYS A 311 23.91 -1.97 -11.68
CA CYS A 311 25.26 -1.74 -12.18
C CYS A 311 25.72 -0.31 -11.82
N PRO A 312 26.87 -0.15 -11.13
CA PRO A 312 27.35 1.17 -10.73
C PRO A 312 27.92 1.99 -11.90
N VAL A 313 28.21 1.35 -13.04
CA VAL A 313 28.82 1.97 -14.22
C VAL A 313 27.80 2.27 -15.31
N HIS A 314 26.83 1.36 -15.51
CA HIS A 314 25.95 1.40 -16.68
C HIS A 314 24.76 2.34 -16.46
N THR A 315 25.03 3.65 -16.44
CA THR A 315 24.04 4.74 -16.46
C THR A 315 24.48 5.74 -17.55
N PRO A 316 23.57 6.29 -18.36
CA PRO A 316 23.93 7.29 -19.36
C PRO A 316 24.29 8.64 -18.73
N ASP A 317 25.19 9.37 -19.38
CA ASP A 317 25.51 10.75 -18.98
C ASP A 317 24.37 11.75 -19.28
N GLY A 318 24.50 12.95 -18.72
CA GLY A 318 23.56 14.05 -18.94
C GLY A 318 22.31 13.98 -18.06
N ALA A 319 21.18 14.45 -18.59
CA ALA A 319 19.92 14.55 -17.83
C ALA A 319 19.40 13.23 -17.21
N PRO A 320 19.55 12.04 -17.82
CA PRO A 320 19.10 10.77 -17.22
C PRO A 320 20.10 10.13 -16.25
N CYS A 321 21.30 10.70 -16.06
CA CYS A 321 22.34 10.16 -15.19
C CYS A 321 21.83 9.89 -13.77
N GLY A 322 22.00 8.65 -13.31
CA GLY A 322 21.55 8.14 -12.01
C GLY A 322 20.06 7.82 -11.89
N LEU A 323 19.23 8.24 -12.85
CA LEU A 323 17.78 7.93 -12.88
C LEU A 323 17.45 6.74 -13.78
N LEU A 324 18.22 6.59 -14.86
CA LEU A 324 18.18 5.43 -15.75
C LEU A 324 19.40 4.56 -15.43
N ASN A 325 19.14 3.39 -14.85
CA ASN A 325 20.18 2.44 -14.46
C ASN A 325 19.89 1.09 -15.10
N HIS A 326 20.85 0.18 -15.03
CA HIS A 326 20.68 -1.19 -15.50
C HIS A 326 20.91 -2.17 -14.37
N LEU A 327 20.16 -3.27 -14.37
CA LEU A 327 20.37 -4.37 -13.43
C LEU A 327 21.77 -4.97 -13.60
N ALA A 328 22.40 -5.37 -12.49
CA ALA A 328 23.64 -6.12 -12.50
C ALA A 328 23.45 -7.48 -13.21
N ALA A 329 24.51 -8.07 -13.78
CA ALA A 329 24.39 -9.22 -14.67
C ALA A 329 23.62 -10.41 -14.07
N MET A 330 23.92 -10.78 -12.82
CA MET A 330 23.30 -11.92 -12.11
C MET A 330 22.02 -11.53 -11.35
N CYS A 331 21.59 -10.27 -11.40
CA CYS A 331 20.39 -9.85 -10.71
C CYS A 331 19.14 -10.41 -11.40
N GLU A 332 18.31 -11.10 -10.64
CA GLU A 332 17.03 -11.65 -11.08
C GLU A 332 15.87 -10.89 -10.42
N VAL A 333 14.76 -10.79 -11.13
CA VAL A 333 13.53 -10.21 -10.59
C VAL A 333 12.56 -11.34 -10.32
N VAL A 334 12.24 -11.55 -9.05
CA VAL A 334 11.31 -12.59 -8.62
C VAL A 334 9.90 -12.25 -9.11
N ASN A 335 9.26 -13.21 -9.80
CA ASN A 335 7.91 -13.07 -10.32
C ASN A 335 6.96 -14.19 -9.82
N ILE A 336 7.40 -14.99 -8.87
CA ILE A 336 6.63 -16.10 -8.31
C ILE A 336 6.46 -15.83 -6.82
N LEU A 337 5.23 -15.90 -6.34
CA LEU A 337 4.96 -15.80 -4.90
C LEU A 337 5.12 -17.21 -4.29
N PRO A 338 6.11 -17.44 -3.40
CA PRO A 338 6.27 -18.72 -2.74
C PRO A 338 5.09 -18.98 -1.79
N HIS A 339 4.78 -20.25 -1.54
CA HIS A 339 3.74 -20.62 -0.59
C HIS A 339 4.24 -20.47 0.85
N THR A 340 3.67 -19.54 1.60
CA THR A 340 4.16 -19.15 2.94
C THR A 340 3.27 -19.62 4.09
N ALA A 341 2.25 -20.45 3.85
CA ALA A 341 1.26 -20.79 4.89
C ALA A 341 1.82 -21.66 6.04
N HIS A 342 2.91 -22.41 5.81
CA HIS A 342 3.57 -23.21 6.85
C HIS A 342 4.46 -22.35 7.78
N LEU A 343 4.97 -21.21 7.29
CA LEU A 343 5.96 -20.39 8.00
C LEU A 343 5.49 -19.91 9.39
N PRO A 344 4.23 -19.47 9.61
CA PRO A 344 3.81 -19.10 10.95
C PRO A 344 3.94 -20.23 11.98
N ARG A 345 3.66 -21.49 11.57
CA ARG A 345 3.80 -22.66 12.45
C ARG A 345 5.27 -22.97 12.74
N LEU A 346 6.11 -22.90 11.71
CA LEU A 346 7.55 -23.06 11.85
C LEU A 346 8.16 -21.99 12.77
N LEU A 347 7.78 -20.72 12.58
CA LEU A 347 8.29 -19.64 13.41
C LEU A 347 7.91 -19.86 14.88
N CYS A 348 6.68 -20.33 15.15
CA CYS A 348 6.28 -20.69 16.50
C CYS A 348 7.09 -21.86 17.08
N SER A 349 7.40 -22.90 16.29
CA SER A 349 8.23 -24.02 16.76
C SER A 349 9.68 -23.61 17.03
N LEU A 350 10.16 -22.56 16.35
CA LEU A 350 11.49 -21.96 16.55
C LEU A 350 11.54 -20.93 17.71
N GLY A 351 10.44 -20.72 18.43
CA GLY A 351 10.40 -19.85 19.61
C GLY A 351 9.74 -18.48 19.40
N MET A 352 9.08 -18.23 18.26
CA MET A 352 8.21 -17.05 18.11
C MET A 352 6.96 -17.19 18.97
N THR A 353 6.66 -16.14 19.74
CA THR A 353 5.40 -16.02 20.48
C THR A 353 4.36 -15.32 19.59
N PRO A 354 3.16 -15.89 19.39
CA PRO A 354 2.11 -15.24 18.60
C PRO A 354 1.70 -13.88 19.17
N TRP A 355 1.24 -12.97 18.31
CA TRP A 355 0.87 -11.60 18.70
C TRP A 355 -0.16 -11.52 19.85
N ASP A 356 -1.15 -12.40 19.81
CA ASP A 356 -2.26 -12.45 20.78
C ASP A 356 -1.86 -13.11 22.11
N CYS A 357 -0.67 -13.72 22.19
CA CYS A 357 -0.19 -14.43 23.37
C CYS A 357 0.56 -13.44 24.31
N PRO A 358 0.43 -13.58 25.64
CA PRO A 358 1.33 -12.89 26.55
C PRO A 358 2.77 -13.33 26.31
N THR A 359 3.68 -12.36 26.20
CA THR A 359 5.12 -12.62 26.11
C THR A 359 5.68 -12.89 27.51
N SER A 360 6.61 -13.84 27.61
CA SER A 360 7.36 -14.13 28.85
C SER A 360 8.26 -12.96 29.25
N ALA A 361 8.89 -12.31 28.27
CA ALA A 361 9.73 -11.14 28.45
C ALA A 361 8.95 -9.83 28.22
N SER A 362 9.55 -8.72 28.65
CA SER A 362 9.04 -7.38 28.35
C SER A 362 9.10 -7.15 26.84
N VAL A 363 8.05 -6.58 26.26
CA VAL A 363 7.96 -6.40 24.80
C VAL A 363 9.08 -5.49 24.26
N THR A 364 9.66 -4.64 25.11
CA THR A 364 10.87 -3.84 24.81
C THR A 364 12.09 -4.67 24.45
N SER A 365 12.20 -5.89 24.95
CA SER A 365 13.31 -6.84 24.69
C SER A 365 12.98 -7.85 23.59
N CYS A 366 11.92 -7.59 22.83
CA CYS A 366 11.43 -8.47 21.78
C CYS A 366 11.44 -7.76 20.42
N TYR A 367 11.76 -8.51 19.36
CA TYR A 367 11.61 -8.06 18.00
C TYR A 367 10.26 -8.49 17.43
N PRO A 368 9.50 -7.57 16.80
CA PRO A 368 8.28 -7.92 16.09
C PRO A 368 8.61 -8.66 14.79
N VAL A 369 7.97 -9.80 14.57
CA VAL A 369 8.12 -10.61 13.36
C VAL A 369 6.97 -10.31 12.39
N LEU A 370 7.33 -9.88 11.19
CA LEU A 370 6.39 -9.61 10.11
C LEU A 370 6.66 -10.54 8.92
N LEU A 371 5.59 -11.06 8.32
CA LEU A 371 5.63 -11.84 7.09
C LEU A 371 4.78 -11.13 6.03
N ASP A 372 5.41 -10.64 4.96
CA ASP A 372 4.75 -9.90 3.86
C ASP A 372 3.79 -8.78 4.34
N GLY A 373 4.15 -8.10 5.42
CA GLY A 373 3.35 -7.03 6.03
C GLY A 373 2.29 -7.49 7.04
N ARG A 374 2.09 -8.79 7.22
CA ARG A 374 1.29 -9.34 8.31
C ARG A 374 2.12 -9.43 9.59
N VAL A 375 1.60 -8.88 10.68
CA VAL A 375 2.23 -8.98 12.01
C VAL A 375 1.89 -10.35 12.60
N LEU A 376 2.90 -11.19 12.83
CA LEU A 376 2.70 -12.55 13.34
C LEU A 376 2.86 -12.64 14.85
N GLY A 377 3.85 -11.93 15.40
CA GLY A 377 4.20 -12.06 16.80
C GLY A 377 5.54 -11.44 17.16
N TYR A 378 6.15 -11.97 18.22
CA TYR A 378 7.35 -11.46 18.83
C TYR A 378 8.40 -12.58 19.03
N VAL A 379 9.66 -12.22 18.92
CA VAL A 379 10.81 -13.08 19.26
C VAL A 379 11.70 -12.33 20.22
N GLU A 380 12.11 -12.97 21.31
CA GLU A 380 13.03 -12.37 22.29
C GLU A 380 14.39 -12.11 21.65
N GLU A 381 15.04 -10.99 22.01
CA GLU A 381 16.31 -10.55 21.43
C GLU A 381 17.40 -11.65 21.50
N GLN A 382 17.43 -12.41 22.59
CA GLN A 382 18.39 -13.50 22.80
C GLN A 382 18.22 -14.66 21.81
N LEU A 383 16.99 -14.92 21.33
CA LEU A 383 16.68 -16.03 20.42
C LEU A 383 16.72 -15.60 18.95
N ALA A 384 16.75 -14.30 18.67
CA ALA A 384 16.59 -13.76 17.33
C ALA A 384 17.71 -14.21 16.37
N ASP A 385 18.97 -14.15 16.81
CA ASP A 385 20.12 -14.52 15.99
C ASP A 385 20.11 -16.01 15.62
N ASP A 386 19.77 -16.87 16.58
CA ASP A 386 19.69 -18.31 16.37
C ASP A 386 18.52 -18.68 15.46
N LEU A 387 17.37 -18.03 15.63
CA LEU A 387 16.22 -18.20 14.75
C LEU A 387 16.56 -17.80 13.31
N VAL A 388 17.23 -16.66 13.09
CA VAL A 388 17.64 -16.22 11.75
C VAL A 388 18.63 -17.19 11.13
N LYS A 389 19.62 -17.69 11.89
CA LYS A 389 20.59 -18.69 11.40
C LYS A 389 19.88 -19.99 10.99
N ARG A 390 19.00 -20.52 11.83
CA ARG A 390 18.24 -21.75 11.55
C ARG A 390 17.37 -21.61 10.31
N LEU A 391 16.62 -20.50 10.17
CA LEU A 391 15.82 -20.23 8.98
C LEU A 391 16.68 -20.18 7.71
N ARG A 392 17.87 -19.57 7.77
CA ARG A 392 18.79 -19.53 6.61
C ARG A 392 19.29 -20.91 6.24
N ILE A 393 19.66 -21.75 7.22
CA ILE A 393 20.12 -23.13 6.99
C ILE A 393 18.99 -23.94 6.36
N MET A 394 17.80 -23.94 6.97
CA MET A 394 16.62 -24.66 6.45
C MET A 394 16.27 -24.25 5.01
N LYS A 395 16.37 -22.95 4.70
CA LYS A 395 16.13 -22.44 3.34
C LYS A 395 17.17 -22.96 2.34
N VAL A 396 18.44 -22.98 2.71
CA VAL A 396 19.54 -23.43 1.82
C VAL A 396 19.48 -24.94 1.61
N GLU A 397 19.20 -25.70 2.67
CA GLU A 397 19.08 -27.16 2.63
C GLU A 397 17.74 -27.66 2.06
N GLN A 398 16.81 -26.74 1.75
CA GLN A 398 15.47 -27.03 1.20
C GLN A 398 14.64 -27.99 2.08
N LEU A 399 14.84 -27.94 3.40
CA LEU A 399 14.18 -28.84 4.35
C LEU A 399 12.67 -28.59 4.49
N GLU A 400 12.19 -27.41 4.07
CA GLU A 400 10.80 -26.98 4.23
C GLU A 400 10.29 -26.18 3.01
N GLN A 401 10.14 -26.85 1.86
CA GLN A 401 9.37 -26.32 0.71
C GLN A 401 7.89 -26.68 0.78
#